data_AF-A0A944PUE1-F1
#
_entry.id   AF-A0A944PUE1-F1
#
_cell.length_a   1.000
_cell.length_b   1.000
_cell.length_c   1.000
_cell.angle_alpha   90.00
_cell.angle_beta   90.00
_cell.angle_gamma   90.00
#
_symmetry.space_group_name_H-M   'P 1'
#
loop_
_entity.id
_entity.type
_entity.pdbx_description
1 polymer ?
#
loop_
_entity_poly.entity_id
_entity_poly.type
_entity_poly.pdbx_seq_one_letter_code
_entity_poly.pdbx_strand_id
1 'polypeptide(L)'
;MYPETPGHQPAEQAVTVHQPIPIPAPPLVPVQPGTAPAVASVILPDGRVITGYAITPAPAPAPVEQRPAVSRAAVNIALGGIGFAAACGGLLILTGFIAALAAFVQQLIILAAVIFGGWIAVQALGTGRDSAGTTVNIRKAVIKRNHFHH
;
A
#
# COMPACT_ATOMS: atom_id res chain seq x y z
N MET A 1 -49.25 77.70 55.98
CA MET A 1 -48.68 76.70 55.06
C MET A 1 -49.49 75.42 55.20
N TYR A 2 -50.36 75.17 54.24
CA TYR A 2 -51.16 73.95 54.05
C TYR A 2 -50.83 73.45 52.64
N PRO A 3 -50.77 72.13 52.36
CA PRO A 3 -50.21 71.64 51.11
C PRO A 3 -51.22 71.69 49.96
N GLU A 4 -50.70 71.98 48.77
CA GLU A 4 -51.38 71.95 47.48
C GLU A 4 -51.72 70.52 47.07
N THR A 5 -53.00 70.25 46.76
CA THR A 5 -53.39 69.25 45.74
C THR A 5 -54.83 69.53 45.29
N PRO A 6 -55.03 69.83 44.00
CA PRO A 6 -55.75 68.87 43.14
C PRO A 6 -55.19 68.90 41.70
N GLY A 7 -55.30 67.88 40.86
CA GLY A 7 -56.03 66.63 40.95
C GLY A 7 -55.58 65.73 39.80
N HIS A 8 -55.87 64.46 39.98
CA HIS A 8 -55.65 63.36 39.06
C HIS A 8 -55.97 63.70 37.59
N GLN A 9 -54.96 63.88 36.74
CA GLN A 9 -55.14 63.83 35.29
C GLN A 9 -55.13 62.36 34.85
N PRO A 10 -56.14 61.89 34.09
CA PRO A 10 -56.20 60.51 33.64
C PRO A 10 -54.99 60.14 32.78
N ALA A 11 -54.51 58.93 33.00
CA ALA A 11 -53.44 58.30 32.25
C ALA A 11 -53.67 58.37 30.73
N GLU A 12 -52.61 58.71 30.00
CA GLU A 12 -52.24 58.10 28.71
C GLU A 12 -53.38 58.06 27.66
N GLN A 13 -53.50 59.13 26.88
CA GLN A 13 -54.25 59.06 25.62
C GLN A 13 -53.65 57.94 24.77
N ALA A 14 -54.47 56.91 24.54
CA ALA A 14 -54.15 55.68 23.85
C ALA A 14 -53.33 55.93 22.59
N VAL A 15 -52.16 55.29 22.51
CA VAL A 15 -51.38 55.17 21.28
C VAL A 15 -52.29 54.61 20.19
N THR A 16 -52.50 55.36 19.11
CA THR A 16 -53.20 54.86 17.93
C THR A 16 -52.37 53.74 17.33
N VAL A 17 -52.67 52.49 17.69
CA VAL A 17 -52.03 51.30 17.14
C VAL A 17 -52.37 51.23 15.66
N HIS A 18 -51.38 51.42 14.80
CA HIS A 18 -51.55 51.29 13.36
C HIS A 18 -51.89 49.83 13.04
N GLN A 19 -53.15 49.55 12.77
CA GLN A 19 -53.55 48.22 12.30
C GLN A 19 -53.09 48.07 10.84
N PRO A 20 -52.35 47.02 10.49
CA PRO A 20 -52.02 46.74 9.09
C PRO A 20 -53.31 46.43 8.33
N ILE A 21 -53.52 47.14 7.22
CA ILE A 21 -54.62 46.87 6.30
C ILE A 21 -54.39 45.47 5.69
N PRO A 22 -55.34 44.53 5.83
CA PRO A 22 -55.22 43.22 5.19
C PRO A 22 -55.21 43.39 3.68
N ILE A 23 -54.10 43.05 3.04
CA ILE A 23 -54.00 43.01 1.58
C ILE A 23 -54.72 41.73 1.12
N PRO A 24 -55.65 41.81 0.15
CA PRO A 24 -56.34 40.63 -0.35
C PRO A 24 -55.35 39.64 -0.93
N ALA A 25 -55.46 38.37 -0.51
CA ALA A 25 -54.61 37.30 -1.02
C ALA A 25 -54.87 37.12 -2.53
N PRO A 26 -53.83 37.12 -3.37
CA PRO A 26 -54.01 36.86 -4.79
C PRO A 26 -54.54 35.42 -4.99
N PRO A 27 -55.31 35.17 -6.07
CA PRO A 27 -55.80 33.84 -6.37
C PRO A 27 -54.62 32.86 -6.49
N LEU A 28 -54.69 31.76 -5.73
CA LEU A 28 -53.72 30.68 -5.78
C LEU A 28 -53.90 29.92 -7.10
N VAL A 29 -53.11 30.26 -8.11
CA VAL A 29 -53.06 29.52 -9.38
C VAL A 29 -52.00 28.42 -9.24
N PRO A 30 -52.30 27.15 -9.56
CA PRO A 30 -51.31 26.08 -9.56
C PRO A 30 -50.18 26.40 -10.54
N VAL A 31 -48.95 26.53 -10.03
CA VAL A 31 -47.75 26.63 -10.87
C VAL A 31 -47.41 25.22 -11.36
N GLN A 32 -47.57 24.97 -12.66
CA GLN A 32 -47.10 23.75 -13.31
C GLN A 32 -45.56 23.78 -13.39
N PRO A 33 -44.85 22.76 -12.87
CA PRO A 33 -43.41 22.65 -13.04
C PRO A 33 -43.09 22.45 -14.54
N GLY A 34 -42.45 23.43 -15.17
CA GLY A 34 -41.96 23.34 -16.56
C GLY A 34 -42.54 24.36 -17.54
N THR A 35 -43.55 25.15 -17.16
CA THR A 35 -44.15 26.19 -18.01
C THR A 35 -44.10 27.58 -17.35
N ALA A 36 -43.12 27.82 -16.49
CA ALA A 36 -42.91 29.15 -15.91
C ALA A 36 -42.70 30.16 -17.06
N PRO A 37 -43.54 31.21 -17.18
CA PRO A 37 -43.39 32.23 -18.20
C PRO A 37 -42.02 32.88 -18.07
N ALA A 38 -41.27 32.99 -19.17
CA ALA A 38 -39.97 33.67 -19.15
C ALA A 38 -40.09 35.14 -18.70
N VAL A 39 -41.28 35.73 -18.85
CA VAL A 39 -41.64 37.07 -18.39
C VAL A 39 -43.04 37.04 -17.80
N ALA A 40 -43.22 37.62 -16.61
CA ALA A 40 -44.52 37.79 -15.97
C ALA A 40 -44.67 39.23 -15.45
N SER A 41 -45.83 39.85 -15.65
CA SER A 41 -46.14 41.18 -15.12
C SER A 41 -47.36 41.15 -14.20
N VAL A 42 -47.29 41.92 -13.11
CA VAL A 42 -48.39 42.05 -12.14
C VAL A 42 -48.63 43.53 -11.87
N ILE A 43 -49.91 43.93 -11.87
CA ILE A 43 -50.35 45.28 -11.57
C ILE A 43 -50.69 45.35 -10.09
N LEU A 44 -50.02 46.25 -9.35
CA LEU A 44 -50.29 46.49 -7.95
C LEU A 44 -51.55 47.36 -7.76
N PRO A 45 -52.18 47.34 -6.58
CA PRO A 45 -53.38 48.13 -6.27
C PRO A 45 -53.17 49.65 -6.40
N ASP A 46 -51.93 50.11 -6.40
CA ASP A 46 -51.53 51.51 -6.58
C ASP A 46 -51.29 51.88 -8.06
N GLY A 47 -51.59 50.98 -9.00
CA GLY A 47 -51.45 51.17 -10.45
C GLY A 47 -50.05 50.91 -10.99
N ARG A 48 -49.08 50.52 -10.14
CA ARG A 48 -47.72 50.23 -10.61
C ARG A 48 -47.64 48.83 -11.24
N VAL A 49 -46.94 48.72 -12.36
CA VAL A 49 -46.71 47.44 -13.06
C VAL A 49 -45.31 46.93 -12.71
N ILE A 50 -45.22 45.75 -12.11
CA ILE A 50 -43.95 45.06 -11.84
C ILE A 50 -43.80 43.92 -12.84
N THR A 51 -42.71 43.93 -13.60
CA THR A 51 -42.36 42.87 -14.56
C THR A 51 -41.17 42.07 -14.03
N GLY A 52 -41.36 40.77 -13.85
CA GLY A 52 -40.31 39.82 -13.51
C GLY A 52 -39.82 39.08 -14.76
N TYR A 53 -38.51 38.82 -14.83
CA TYR A 53 -37.87 37.99 -15.85
C TYR A 53 -37.29 36.74 -15.18
N ALA A 54 -37.49 35.57 -15.78
CA ALA A 54 -36.90 34.33 -15.30
C ALA A 54 -35.42 34.26 -15.71
N ILE A 55 -34.52 34.10 -14.73
CA ILE A 55 -33.12 33.74 -15.01
C ILE A 55 -33.07 32.21 -15.07
N THR A 56 -32.88 31.66 -16.26
CA THR A 56 -32.69 30.21 -16.44
C THR A 56 -31.42 29.77 -15.70
N PRO A 57 -31.48 28.79 -14.78
CA PRO A 57 -30.28 28.22 -14.16
C PRO A 57 -29.39 27.57 -15.22
N ALA A 58 -28.06 27.72 -15.08
CA ALA A 58 -27.11 27.08 -15.98
C ALA A 58 -27.36 25.55 -16.04
N PRO A 59 -27.27 24.91 -17.22
CA PRO A 59 -27.46 23.46 -17.35
C PRO A 59 -26.53 22.71 -16.39
N ALA A 60 -27.09 21.71 -15.70
CA ALA A 60 -26.31 20.85 -14.82
C ALA A 60 -25.17 20.19 -15.61
N PRO A 61 -23.93 20.17 -15.09
CA PRO A 61 -22.81 19.54 -15.77
C PRO A 61 -23.11 18.06 -16.02
N ALA A 62 -22.83 17.58 -17.23
CA ALA A 62 -23.08 16.22 -17.63
C ALA A 62 -22.41 15.23 -16.66
N PRO A 63 -23.03 14.08 -16.34
CA PRO A 63 -22.43 13.08 -15.47
C PRO A 63 -21.09 12.63 -16.05
N VAL A 64 -20.00 12.94 -15.35
CA VAL A 64 -18.68 12.35 -15.63
C VAL A 64 -18.81 10.83 -15.55
N GLU A 65 -18.40 10.13 -16.61
CA GLU A 65 -18.36 8.66 -16.61
C GLU A 65 -17.65 8.18 -15.34
N GLN A 66 -18.37 7.40 -14.53
CA GLN A 66 -17.82 6.80 -13.32
C GLN A 66 -16.79 5.75 -13.74
N ARG A 67 -15.51 6.16 -13.81
CA ARG A 67 -14.39 5.24 -13.91
C ARG A 67 -14.52 4.20 -12.78
N PRO A 68 -14.40 2.89 -13.06
CA PRO A 68 -14.60 1.86 -12.03
C PRO A 68 -13.71 2.16 -10.83
N ALA A 69 -14.30 2.32 -9.66
CA ALA A 69 -13.57 2.51 -8.42
C ALA A 69 -12.76 1.24 -8.15
N VAL A 70 -11.48 1.24 -8.55
CA VAL A 70 -10.58 0.12 -8.27
C VAL A 70 -10.44 0.03 -6.76
N SER A 71 -10.91 -1.07 -6.18
CA SER A 71 -10.90 -1.28 -4.73
C SER A 71 -9.48 -1.12 -4.20
N ARG A 72 -9.28 -0.19 -3.26
CA ARG A 72 -7.98 0.01 -2.59
C ARG A 72 -7.49 -1.26 -1.92
N ALA A 73 -8.41 -2.11 -1.45
CA ALA A 73 -8.06 -3.41 -0.91
C ALA A 73 -7.47 -4.33 -1.99
N ALA A 74 -8.03 -4.36 -3.20
CA ALA A 74 -7.47 -5.14 -4.31
C ALA A 74 -6.06 -4.66 -4.71
N VAL A 75 -5.85 -3.34 -4.73
CA VAL A 75 -4.52 -2.75 -4.99
C VAL A 75 -3.53 -3.11 -3.88
N ASN A 76 -3.93 -3.02 -2.61
CA ASN A 76 -3.06 -3.38 -1.48
C ASN A 76 -2.75 -4.88 -1.44
N ILE A 77 -3.68 -5.74 -1.83
CA ILE A 77 -3.45 -7.19 -1.92
C ILE A 77 -2.52 -7.53 -3.10
N ALA A 78 -2.72 -6.90 -4.25
CA ALA A 78 -1.86 -7.12 -5.42
C ALA A 78 -0.43 -6.63 -5.15
N LEU A 79 -0.28 -5.42 -4.60
CA LEU A 79 1.03 -4.80 -4.37
C LEU A 79 1.72 -5.34 -3.12
N GLY A 80 0.97 -5.48 -2.01
CA GLY A 80 1.49 -5.89 -0.71
C GLY A 80 1.53 -7.40 -0.49
N GLY A 81 0.61 -8.16 -1.09
CA GLY A 81 0.57 -9.63 -0.96
C GLY A 81 1.41 -10.32 -2.04
N ILE A 82 0.94 -10.25 -3.29
CA ILE A 82 1.59 -10.95 -4.41
C ILE A 82 2.98 -10.39 -4.68
N GLY A 83 3.14 -9.06 -4.65
CA GLY A 83 4.46 -8.42 -4.81
C GLY A 83 5.47 -8.84 -3.75
N PHE A 84 5.05 -8.91 -2.48
CA PHE A 84 5.92 -9.35 -1.39
C PHE A 84 6.25 -10.85 -1.46
N ALA A 85 5.27 -11.70 -1.79
CA ALA A 85 5.51 -13.14 -1.97
C ALA A 85 6.47 -13.41 -3.13
N ALA A 86 6.35 -12.68 -4.24
CA ALA A 86 7.28 -12.77 -5.37
C ALA A 86 8.69 -12.31 -5.00
N ALA A 87 8.82 -11.19 -4.28
CA ALA A 87 10.13 -10.69 -3.83
C ALA A 87 10.80 -11.64 -2.83
N CYS A 88 10.04 -12.12 -1.83
CA CYS A 88 10.53 -13.04 -0.81
C CYS A 88 10.86 -14.41 -1.41
N GLY A 89 9.99 -14.96 -2.26
CA GLY A 89 10.23 -16.21 -2.98
C GLY A 89 11.44 -16.11 -3.91
N GLY A 90 11.57 -14.99 -4.63
CA GLY A 90 12.74 -14.71 -5.47
C GLY A 90 14.04 -14.65 -4.67
N LEU A 91 14.02 -14.01 -3.50
CA LEU A 91 15.19 -13.95 -2.62
C LEU A 91 15.56 -15.34 -2.10
N LEU A 92 14.59 -16.15 -1.67
CA LEU A 92 14.84 -17.52 -1.23
C LEU A 92 15.42 -18.40 -2.34
N ILE A 93 14.89 -18.32 -3.55
CA ILE A 93 15.40 -19.07 -4.71
C ILE A 93 16.83 -18.61 -5.04
N LEU A 94 17.09 -17.31 -5.06
CA LEU A 94 18.41 -16.75 -5.34
C LEU A 94 19.44 -17.19 -4.29
N THR A 95 19.12 -17.04 -3.00
CA THR A 95 19.99 -17.47 -1.91
C THR A 95 20.23 -18.97 -1.96
N GLY A 96 19.18 -19.77 -2.20
CA GLY A 96 19.30 -21.22 -2.34
C GLY A 96 20.17 -21.62 -3.52
N PHE A 97 20.02 -20.97 -4.67
CA PHE A 97 20.86 -21.21 -5.85
C PHE A 97 22.33 -20.90 -5.59
N ILE A 98 22.64 -19.74 -5.00
CA ILE A 98 24.01 -19.36 -4.66
C ILE A 98 24.61 -20.34 -3.66
N ALA A 99 23.84 -20.72 -2.63
CA ALA A 99 24.28 -21.70 -1.64
C ALA A 99 24.56 -23.07 -2.27
N ALA A 100 23.69 -23.54 -3.17
CA ALA A 100 23.89 -24.79 -3.89
C ALA A 100 25.13 -24.75 -4.80
N LEU A 101 25.37 -23.64 -5.50
CA LEU A 101 26.54 -23.45 -6.35
C LEU A 101 27.83 -23.42 -5.52
N ALA A 102 27.84 -22.71 -4.39
CA ALA A 102 28.97 -22.71 -3.46
C ALA A 102 29.22 -24.11 -2.89
N ALA A 103 28.18 -24.83 -2.48
CA ALA A 103 28.30 -26.20 -1.99
C ALA A 103 28.85 -27.14 -3.06
N PHE A 104 28.38 -27.04 -4.31
CA PHE A 104 28.90 -27.83 -5.42
C PHE A 104 30.40 -27.57 -5.65
N VAL A 105 30.82 -26.31 -5.69
CA VAL A 105 32.24 -25.93 -5.82
C VAL A 105 33.06 -26.47 -4.63
N GLN A 106 32.56 -26.33 -3.41
CA GLN A 106 33.19 -26.87 -2.20
C GLN A 106 33.38 -28.39 -2.31
N GLN A 107 32.37 -29.14 -2.77
CA GLN A 107 32.46 -30.58 -2.96
C GLN A 107 33.50 -30.96 -4.02
N LEU A 108 33.62 -30.20 -5.12
CA LEU A 108 34.67 -30.42 -6.12
C LEU A 108 36.06 -30.18 -5.55
N ILE A 109 36.24 -29.14 -4.73
CA ILE A 109 37.51 -28.85 -4.05
C ILE A 109 37.85 -29.98 -3.07
N ILE A 110 36.90 -30.43 -2.26
CA ILE A 110 37.11 -31.55 -1.33
C ILE A 110 37.47 -32.82 -2.09
N LEU A 111 36.75 -33.14 -3.17
CA LEU A 111 37.03 -34.29 -4.01
C LEU A 111 38.47 -34.23 -4.56
N ALA A 112 38.87 -33.09 -5.11
CA ALA A 112 40.24 -32.89 -5.59
C ALA A 112 41.25 -33.07 -4.45
N ALA A 113 41.02 -32.44 -3.28
CA ALA A 113 41.90 -32.55 -2.13
C ALA A 113 42.06 -33.99 -1.64
N VAL A 114 41.00 -34.80 -1.65
CA VAL A 114 41.06 -36.21 -1.26
C VAL A 114 41.83 -37.03 -2.30
N ILE A 115 41.60 -36.81 -3.59
CA ILE A 115 42.33 -37.52 -4.65
C ILE A 115 43.83 -37.19 -4.58
N PHE A 116 44.18 -35.90 -4.53
CA PHE A 116 45.57 -35.46 -4.44
C PHE A 116 46.22 -35.87 -3.11
N GLY A 117 45.54 -35.66 -1.99
CA GLY A 117 46.04 -36.03 -0.67
C GLY A 117 46.22 -37.53 -0.52
N GLY A 118 45.29 -38.34 -1.05
CA GLY A 118 45.38 -39.79 -1.09
C GLY A 118 46.55 -40.26 -1.95
N TRP A 119 46.75 -39.68 -3.14
CA TRP A 119 47.90 -40.00 -3.99
C TRP A 119 49.23 -39.66 -3.32
N ILE A 120 49.36 -38.48 -2.71
CA ILE A 120 50.54 -38.10 -1.94
C ILE A 120 50.74 -39.02 -0.73
N ALA A 121 49.68 -39.41 -0.04
CA ALA A 121 49.76 -40.36 1.08
C ALA A 121 50.26 -41.73 0.62
N VAL A 122 49.79 -42.24 -0.52
CA VAL A 122 50.30 -43.50 -1.10
C VAL A 122 51.79 -43.36 -1.43
N GLN A 123 52.22 -42.25 -2.01
CA GLN A 123 53.64 -42.03 -2.32
C GLN A 123 54.48 -41.94 -1.04
N ALA A 124 54.06 -41.15 -0.05
CA ALA A 124 54.80 -40.94 1.19
C ALA A 124 54.83 -42.18 2.10
N LEU A 125 53.71 -42.91 2.22
CA LEU A 125 53.63 -44.11 3.06
C LEU A 125 54.03 -45.40 2.33
N GLY A 126 53.93 -45.43 1.00
CA GLY A 126 54.25 -46.60 0.18
C GLY A 126 55.73 -46.73 -0.19
N THR A 127 56.41 -45.62 -0.47
CA THR A 127 57.84 -45.63 -0.86
C THR A 127 58.80 -45.94 0.29
N GLY A 128 58.32 -46.02 1.54
CA GLY A 128 59.12 -46.34 2.72
C GLY A 128 59.31 -47.85 2.99
N ARG A 129 58.71 -48.74 2.20
CA ARG A 129 58.68 -50.19 2.51
C ARG A 129 59.61 -51.08 1.68
N ASP A 130 60.25 -50.58 0.63
CA ASP A 130 61.09 -51.41 -0.25
C ASP A 130 62.58 -51.47 0.14
N SER A 131 62.99 -50.79 1.21
CA SER A 131 64.41 -50.79 1.66
C SER A 131 64.69 -51.58 2.94
N ALA A 132 63.71 -52.30 3.48
CA ALA A 132 63.89 -53.12 4.69
C ALA A 132 63.55 -54.60 4.49
N GLY A 133 63.39 -55.04 3.24
CA GLY A 133 63.61 -56.44 2.91
C GLY A 133 65.08 -56.72 3.17
N THR A 134 65.38 -57.51 4.19
CA THR A 134 66.74 -58.02 4.41
C THR A 134 67.09 -58.86 3.19
N THR A 135 67.70 -58.25 2.18
CA THR A 135 68.38 -58.95 1.09
C THR A 135 69.65 -59.53 1.69
N VAL A 136 69.50 -60.50 2.60
CA VAL A 136 70.59 -61.36 2.99
C VAL A 136 70.98 -62.10 1.73
N ASN A 137 72.18 -61.83 1.24
CA ASN A 137 72.80 -62.65 0.22
C ASN A 137 72.97 -64.04 0.83
N ILE A 138 71.96 -64.90 0.70
CA ILE A 138 71.91 -66.24 1.31
C ILE A 138 73.17 -67.03 0.92
N ARG A 139 73.68 -66.86 -0.31
CA ARG A 139 75.00 -67.40 -0.71
C ARG A 139 76.15 -66.96 0.20
N LYS A 140 76.25 -65.67 0.54
CA LYS A 140 77.30 -65.17 1.46
C LYS A 140 77.05 -65.60 2.89
N ALA A 141 75.79 -65.66 3.33
CA ALA A 141 75.44 -66.07 4.69
C ALA A 141 75.76 -67.56 4.93
N VAL A 142 75.56 -68.41 3.94
CA VAL A 142 75.88 -69.86 4.01
C VAL A 142 77.39 -70.09 3.99
N ILE A 143 78.15 -69.43 3.12
CA ILE A 143 79.63 -69.56 3.09
C ILE A 143 80.25 -69.10 4.42
N LYS A 144 79.75 -68.01 5.00
CA LYS A 144 80.24 -67.50 6.29
C LYS A 144 79.99 -68.48 7.45
N ARG A 145 78.92 -69.27 7.40
CA ARG A 145 78.56 -70.23 8.46
C ARG A 145 79.18 -71.62 8.28
N ASN A 146 79.71 -71.93 7.10
CA ASN A 146 80.26 -73.25 6.77
C ASN A 146 81.80 -73.33 6.90
N HIS A 147 82.44 -72.29 7.45
CA HIS A 147 83.88 -72.33 7.77
C HIS A 147 84.10 -73.09 9.09
N PHE A 148 83.85 -74.39 9.06
CA PHE A 148 84.32 -75.29 10.11
C PHE A 148 85.82 -75.48 9.91
N HIS A 149 86.62 -74.87 10.80
CA HIS A 149 88.03 -75.19 10.92
C HIS A 149 88.15 -76.64 11.38
N HIS A 150 88.79 -77.47 10.56
CA HIS A 150 89.33 -78.76 10.94
C HIS A 150 90.70 -78.93 10.30
#